data_AF-A0A6V7L182-F1
#
_entry.id   AF-A0A6V7L182-F1
#
_cell.length_a   1.000
_cell.length_b   1.000
_cell.length_c   1.000
_cell.angle_alpha   90.00
_cell.angle_beta   90.00
_cell.angle_gamma   90.00
#
_symmetry.space_group_name_H-M   'P 1'
#
loop_
_entity.id
_entity.type
_entity.pdbx_description
1 polymer ?
#
loop_
_entity_poly.entity_id
_entity_poly.type
_entity_poly.pdbx_seq_one_letter_code
_entity_poly.pdbx_strand_id
1 'polypeptide(L)' 'VPSNFRYVVEQTLKEFFKAIQGGKDSEQSWKKAIYKVISRLDDPVPEYFKSPNFLEQLE' A
#
# COMPACT_ATOMS: atom_id res chain seq x y z
N VAL A 1 11.59 8.51 0.32
CA VAL A 1 10.43 7.59 0.15
C VAL A 1 10.94 6.29 -0.47
N PRO A 2 10.71 5.12 0.18
CA PRO A 2 11.13 3.82 -0.35
C PRO A 2 10.59 3.57 -1.76
N SER A 3 11.36 2.89 -2.61
CA SER A 3 10.94 2.54 -3.98
C SER A 3 9.69 1.66 -3.99
N ASN A 4 9.61 0.68 -3.09
CA ASN A 4 8.43 -0.18 -2.98
C ASN A 4 7.16 0.60 -2.62
N PHE A 5 7.25 1.63 -1.78
CA PHE A 5 6.08 2.47 -1.48
C PHE A 5 5.49 3.12 -2.74
N ARG A 6 6.35 3.62 -3.66
CA ARG A 6 5.87 4.18 -4.93
C ARG A 6 5.17 3.11 -5.79
N TYR A 7 5.70 1.90 -5.80
CA TYR A 7 5.09 0.77 -6.50
C TYR A 7 3.71 0.42 -5.91
N VAL A 8 3.58 0.32 -4.57
CA VAL A 8 2.30 0.07 -3.90
C VAL A 8 1.28 1.17 -4.21
N VAL A 9 1.70 2.44 -4.22
CA VAL A 9 0.83 3.57 -4.60
C VAL A 9 0.35 3.42 -6.04
N GLU A 10 1.24 3.11 -6.98
CA GLU A 10 0.88 2.92 -8.39
C GLU A 10 -0.12 1.77 -8.58
N GLN A 11 0.14 0.61 -7.94
CA GLN A 11 -0.79 -0.53 -8.00
C GLN A 11 -2.14 -0.20 -7.37
N THR A 12 -2.13 0.49 -6.23
CA THR A 12 -3.36 0.94 -5.55
C THR A 12 -4.20 1.80 -6.48
N LEU A 13 -3.60 2.85 -7.07
CA LEU A 13 -4.29 3.75 -7.98
C LEU A 13 -4.83 3.02 -9.21
N LYS A 14 -4.07 2.06 -9.77
CA LYS A 14 -4.53 1.22 -10.89
C LYS A 14 -5.76 0.40 -10.52
N GLU A 15 -5.81 -0.22 -9.34
CA GLU A 15 -6.95 -1.02 -8.91
C GLU A 15 -8.20 -0.16 -8.64
N PHE A 16 -8.02 1.02 -8.02
CA PHE A 16 -9.11 1.99 -7.87
C PHE A 16 -9.62 2.48 -9.23
N PHE A 17 -8.73 2.84 -10.14
CA PHE A 17 -9.09 3.30 -11.48
C PHE A 17 -9.90 2.25 -12.25
N LYS A 18 -9.44 0.99 -12.28
CA LYS A 18 -10.17 -0.11 -12.92
C LYS A 18 -11.55 -0.34 -12.30
N ALA A 19 -11.66 -0.26 -10.97
CA ALA A 19 -12.93 -0.46 -10.27
C ALA A 19 -13.95 0.60 -10.67
N ILE A 20 -13.55 1.88 -10.66
CA ILE A 20 -14.42 3.01 -11.04
C ILE A 20 -14.74 2.96 -12.54
N GLN A 21 -13.73 2.76 -13.39
CA GLN A 21 -13.93 2.66 -14.84
C GLN A 21 -14.87 1.52 -15.22
N GLY A 22 -14.84 0.41 -14.47
CA GLY A 22 -15.72 -0.74 -14.66
C GLY A 22 -17.06 -0.68 -13.91
N GLY A 23 -17.36 0.42 -13.20
CA GLY A 23 -18.59 0.60 -12.42
C GLY A 23 -18.71 -0.28 -11.16
N LYS A 24 -17.62 -0.96 -10.77
CA LYS A 24 -17.58 -1.85 -9.59
C LYS A 24 -17.60 -1.06 -8.28
N ASP A 25 -17.31 0.23 -8.32
CA ASP A 25 -17.33 1.13 -7.15
C ASP A 25 -18.74 1.34 -6.55
N SER A 26 -19.78 0.96 -7.30
CA SER A 26 -21.17 0.90 -6.82
C SER A 26 -21.49 -0.38 -6.01
N GLU A 27 -20.65 -1.42 -6.10
CA GLU A 27 -20.89 -2.70 -5.43
C GLU A 27 -20.61 -2.61 -3.92
N GLN A 28 -21.35 -3.38 -3.12
CA GLN A 28 -21.06 -3.46 -1.69
C GLN A 28 -19.65 -4.04 -1.47
N SER A 29 -18.85 -3.38 -0.62
CA SER A 29 -17.50 -3.83 -0.27
C SER A 29 -16.49 -3.88 -1.42
N TRP A 30 -16.69 -3.15 -2.52
CA TRP A 30 -15.76 -3.12 -3.66
C TRP A 30 -14.30 -2.84 -3.28
N LYS A 31 -14.08 -1.96 -2.30
CA LYS A 31 -12.74 -1.66 -1.76
C LYS A 31 -12.05 -2.86 -1.08
N LYS A 32 -12.81 -3.86 -0.62
CA LYS A 32 -12.26 -5.06 0.03
C LYS A 32 -11.41 -5.88 -0.94
N ALA A 33 -11.76 -5.90 -2.23
CA ALA A 33 -10.93 -6.53 -3.27
C ALA A 33 -9.59 -5.79 -3.43
N ILE A 34 -9.63 -4.46 -3.39
CA ILE A 34 -8.44 -3.60 -3.49
C ILE A 34 -7.53 -3.81 -2.27
N TYR A 35 -8.08 -3.79 -1.05
CA TYR A 35 -7.30 -4.02 0.17
C TYR A 35 -6.60 -5.38 0.18
N LYS A 36 -7.25 -6.43 -0.38
CA LYS A 36 -6.63 -7.76 -0.53
C LYS A 36 -5.44 -7.77 -1.50
N VAL A 37 -5.42 -6.88 -2.49
CA VAL A 37 -4.26 -6.73 -3.39
C VAL A 37 -3.15 -6.00 -2.66
N ILE A 38 -3.47 -4.87 -2.02
CA ILE A 38 -2.50 -4.04 -1.30
C ILE A 38 -1.80 -4.83 -0.18
N SER A 39 -2.55 -5.62 0.59
CA SER A 39 -2.00 -6.41 1.71
C SER A 39 -1.01 -7.50 1.29
N ARG A 40 -0.85 -7.77 -0.01
CA ARG A 40 0.14 -8.72 -0.54
C ARG A 40 1.43 -8.05 -1.00
N LEU A 41 1.49 -6.72 -0.93
CA LEU A 41 2.63 -5.91 -1.37
C LEU A 41 3.39 -5.28 -0.20
N ASP A 42 3.02 -5.63 1.04
CA ASP A 42 3.68 -5.12 2.24
C ASP A 42 5.12 -5.64 2.31
N ASP A 43 6.05 -4.71 2.46
CA ASP A 43 7.43 -5.02 2.83
C ASP A 43 7.55 -5.17 4.35
N PRO A 44 8.51 -6.00 4.81
CA PRO A 44 8.84 -6.03 6.23
C PRO A 44 9.29 -4.63 6.69
N VAL A 45 8.80 -4.22 7.86
CA VAL A 45 9.27 -3.02 8.53
C VAL A 45 10.76 -3.20 8.85
N PRO A 46 11.65 -2.28 8.44
CA PRO A 46 13.07 -2.41 8.71
C PRO A 46 13.37 -2.56 10.22
N GLU A 47 14.25 -3.50 10.57
CA GLU A 47 14.54 -3.85 11.97
C GLU A 47 15.05 -2.68 12.81
N TYR A 48 15.74 -1.71 12.20
CA TYR A 48 16.25 -0.54 12.92
C TYR A 48 15.14 0.30 13.55
N PHE A 49 13.90 0.26 13.01
CA PHE A 49 12.76 0.93 13.62
C PHE A 49 12.38 0.36 15.00
N LYS A 50 12.87 -0.83 15.36
CA LYS A 50 12.66 -1.41 16.70
C LYS A 50 13.61 -0.85 17.75
N SER A 51 14.67 -0.15 17.34
CA SER A 51 15.61 0.49 18.26
C SER A 51 14.96 1.70 18.94
N PRO A 52 15.06 1.86 20.27
CA PRO A 52 14.58 3.07 20.97
C PRO A 52 15.21 4.36 20.43
N ASN A 53 16.43 4.26 19.89
CA ASN A 53 17.21 5.37 19.38
C ASN A 53 17.22 5.41 17.84
N PHE A 54 16.25 4.79 17.16
CA PHE A 54 16.27 4.71 15.69
C PHE A 54 16.30 6.09 15.01
N LEU A 55 15.76 7.13 15.65
CA LEU A 55 15.80 8.50 15.14
C LEU A 55 17.23 9.05 15.03
N GLU A 56 18.13 8.62 15.90
CA GLU A 56 19.56 8.98 15.87
C GLU A 56 20.30 8.32 14.70
N GLN A 57 19.72 7.28 14.09
CA GLN A 57 20.28 6.54 12.95
C GLN A 57 19.77 7.05 11.59
N LEU A 58 18.93 8.10 11.59
CA LEU A 58 18.35 8.68 10.37
C LEU A 58 19.18 9.83 9.76
N GLU A 59 20.37 10.13 10.30
CA GLU A 59 21.33 11.11 9.75
C GLU A 59 22.04 10.62 8.49
#